data_AF-A2E237-F1
#
_entry.id   AF-A2E237-F1
#
_cell.length_a   1.000
_cell.length_b   1.000
_cell.length_c   1.000
_cell.angle_alpha   90.00
_cell.angle_beta   90.00
_cell.angle_gamma   90.00
#
_symmetry.space_group_name_H-M   'P 1'
#
loop_
_entity.id
_entity.type
_entity.pdbx_description
1 polymer ?
#
loop_
_entity_poly.entity_id
_entity_poly.type
_entity_poly.pdbx_seq_one_letter_code
_entity_poly.pdbx_strand_id
1 'polypeptide(L)'
;MIIKVFEALGQLYHPKIFPQNTFLFRLAESCNLEVIYDEYQTNIKACDSGDESDEIFRTDDIEKFRKQYIPGRISSVILFTKVITYSAINIFKYLILNGVTFPKNQDYGKLAVRQGNLEIIKLLEQYGMTFHNCLKKALYCRQNRLIDWLIENYNQTKIVISKTTNIKGLAFCLENGIIAGFKNVYSSLYELKDKDFLKYVTKFKVPDISLYRTPYFDPIIMTLEKNDIEFFDIFYENKFKLKSAPPEEVLPNIKGPVAIKLLEMCDSTYTFYKEFFSVLILSLIENQDVETLQAIVDKNLLNTDFNELDRITMNFRYRVFSKVFSKNNQELFDVIFDNYVAFSPCVLYEFLGPNFDDFRIVDKNSVEMIKKAINKYHISYRSSIGFLLLRNAVLSNDFDYLKELINKKAPLSLIKAQQPSLLERYSVWNVPCIYDVAISPVIYLDENFTSFHVLTEININPISVDIIKYLYERGITVDLNAEQLYQLLETNDV
;
A
#
# COMPACT_ATOMS: atom_id res chain seq x y z
N MET A 1 -23.55 8.01 9.77
CA MET A 1 -22.28 8.42 10.42
C MET A 1 -21.76 9.73 9.82
N ILE A 2 -21.50 9.79 8.51
CA ILE A 2 -20.97 10.99 7.82
C ILE A 2 -21.84 12.26 8.02
N ILE A 3 -23.18 12.17 7.93
CA ILE A 3 -24.09 13.31 8.18
C ILE A 3 -23.92 13.86 9.61
N LYS A 4 -23.93 12.98 10.62
CA LYS A 4 -23.75 13.38 12.04
C LYS A 4 -22.40 14.06 12.30
N VAL A 5 -21.34 13.65 11.59
CA VAL A 5 -20.03 14.31 11.66
C VAL A 5 -20.10 15.72 11.06
N PHE A 6 -20.79 15.89 9.94
CA PHE A 6 -20.98 17.19 9.29
C PHE A 6 -21.85 18.15 10.12
N GLU A 7 -22.92 17.64 10.73
CA GLU A 7 -23.75 18.41 11.68
C GLU A 7 -22.93 18.88 12.89
N ALA A 8 -22.12 17.98 13.48
CA ALA A 8 -21.25 18.33 14.61
C ALA A 8 -20.16 19.35 14.23
N LEU A 9 -19.52 19.19 13.08
CA LEU A 9 -18.54 20.16 12.57
C LEU A 9 -19.18 21.52 12.27
N GLY A 10 -20.41 21.52 11.77
CA GLY A 10 -21.21 22.73 11.55
C GLY A 10 -21.45 23.54 12.81
N GLN A 11 -21.85 22.85 13.89
CA GLN A 11 -22.11 23.46 15.18
C GLN A 11 -20.85 23.99 15.87
N LEU A 12 -19.72 23.30 15.70
CA LEU A 12 -18.49 23.64 16.41
C LEU A 12 -17.63 24.69 15.69
N TYR A 13 -17.57 24.66 14.37
CA TYR A 13 -16.52 25.36 13.62
C TYR A 13 -17.01 26.29 12.51
N HIS A 14 -18.29 26.27 12.15
CA HIS A 14 -18.83 27.00 10.99
C HIS A 14 -17.92 26.90 9.74
N PRO A 15 -17.54 25.68 9.33
CA PRO A 15 -16.51 25.50 8.31
C PRO A 15 -17.01 25.99 6.95
N LYS A 16 -16.15 26.76 6.28
CA LYS A 16 -16.36 27.24 4.92
C LYS A 16 -16.01 26.14 3.93
N ILE A 17 -17.01 25.56 3.25
CA ILE A 17 -16.80 24.43 2.34
C ILE A 17 -16.67 24.94 0.90
N PHE A 18 -15.62 24.50 0.19
CA PHE A 18 -15.39 24.83 -1.21
C PHE A 18 -16.01 23.75 -2.14
N PRO A 19 -16.68 24.13 -3.25
CA PRO A 19 -17.55 23.26 -4.05
C PRO A 19 -16.80 22.30 -5.01
N GLN A 20 -15.56 21.93 -4.70
CA GLN A 20 -14.75 21.08 -5.59
C GLN A 20 -15.26 19.62 -5.65
N ASN A 21 -16.08 19.20 -4.68
CA ASN A 21 -16.67 17.87 -4.61
C ASN A 21 -18.21 17.94 -4.48
N THR A 22 -18.93 17.55 -5.54
CA THR A 22 -20.39 17.64 -5.63
C THR A 22 -21.12 16.81 -4.57
N PHE A 23 -20.51 15.71 -4.10
CA PHE A 23 -21.08 14.90 -3.02
C PHE A 23 -21.00 15.64 -1.68
N LEU A 24 -19.83 16.19 -1.34
CA LEU A 24 -19.65 16.98 -0.11
C LEU A 24 -20.47 18.27 -0.13
N PHE A 25 -20.68 18.86 -1.31
CA PHE A 25 -21.56 20.02 -1.50
C PHE A 25 -23.02 19.70 -1.14
N ARG A 26 -23.61 18.66 -1.74
CA ARG A 26 -25.00 18.27 -1.44
C ARG A 26 -25.17 17.83 0.01
N LEU A 27 -24.15 17.17 0.56
CA LEU A 27 -24.12 16.77 1.96
C LEU A 27 -24.07 18.00 2.89
N ALA A 28 -23.24 19.00 2.58
CA ALA A 28 -23.16 20.25 3.32
C ALA A 28 -24.47 21.07 3.26
N GLU A 29 -25.10 21.15 2.09
CA GLU A 29 -26.43 21.76 1.93
C GLU A 29 -27.49 21.04 2.78
N SER A 30 -27.50 19.70 2.77
CA SER A 30 -28.44 18.94 3.60
C SER A 30 -28.23 19.11 5.11
N CYS A 31 -27.05 19.61 5.52
CA CYS A 31 -26.70 19.88 6.91
C CYS A 31 -26.72 21.39 7.26
N ASN A 32 -27.25 22.26 6.39
CA ASN A 32 -27.31 23.71 6.59
C ASN A 32 -25.94 24.40 6.83
N LEU A 33 -24.86 23.89 6.23
CA LEU A 33 -23.53 24.51 6.33
C LEU A 33 -23.37 25.66 5.32
N GLU A 34 -22.64 26.70 5.71
CA GLU A 34 -22.33 27.83 4.82
C GLU A 34 -21.30 27.40 3.76
N VAL A 35 -21.74 27.34 2.50
CA VAL A 35 -20.89 26.99 1.36
C VAL A 35 -20.36 28.26 0.71
N ILE A 36 -19.03 28.39 0.61
CA ILE A 36 -18.40 29.48 -0.13
C ILE A 36 -18.22 29.05 -1.57
N TYR A 37 -18.96 29.72 -2.44
CA TYR A 37 -18.81 29.57 -3.87
C TYR A 37 -17.54 30.31 -4.30
N ASP A 38 -16.62 29.58 -4.93
CA ASP A 38 -15.52 30.19 -5.67
C ASP A 38 -16.11 31.16 -6.72
N GLU A 39 -15.50 32.32 -6.94
CA GLU A 39 -16.03 33.39 -7.83
C GLU A 39 -16.23 32.92 -9.28
N TYR A 40 -15.66 31.77 -9.65
CA TYR A 40 -15.91 31.11 -10.93
C TYR A 40 -17.16 30.21 -10.98
N GLN A 41 -17.73 29.82 -9.83
CA GLN A 41 -18.99 29.05 -9.74
C GLN A 41 -20.19 29.88 -9.26
N THR A 42 -19.99 31.08 -8.70
CA THR A 42 -21.06 32.01 -8.29
C THR A 42 -21.99 32.44 -9.42
N ASN A 43 -21.56 32.38 -10.68
CA ASN A 43 -22.40 32.75 -11.82
C ASN A 43 -23.46 31.69 -12.21
N ILE A 44 -23.54 30.56 -11.50
CA ILE A 44 -24.53 29.50 -11.74
C ILE A 44 -25.03 28.91 -10.42
N LYS A 45 -25.39 29.78 -9.46
CA LYS A 45 -26.62 29.47 -8.74
C LYS A 45 -27.73 29.60 -9.77
N ALA A 46 -28.53 28.56 -9.95
CA ALA A 46 -29.79 28.70 -10.64
C ALA A 46 -30.52 29.88 -9.96
N CYS A 47 -30.65 30.99 -10.69
CA CYS A 47 -31.68 31.95 -10.44
C CYS A 47 -33.02 31.25 -10.69
N ASP A 48 -33.42 30.41 -9.73
CA ASP A 48 -34.80 29.95 -9.53
C ASP A 48 -35.59 31.02 -8.76
N SER A 49 -35.15 32.28 -8.78
CA SER A 49 -36.14 33.34 -8.87
C SER A 49 -36.88 33.06 -10.17
N GLY A 50 -38.13 32.59 -10.12
CA GLY A 50 -39.01 32.47 -11.27
C GLY A 50 -39.33 33.84 -11.88
N ASP A 51 -38.29 34.60 -12.19
CA ASP A 51 -38.33 35.85 -12.88
C ASP A 51 -38.81 35.52 -14.29
N GLU A 52 -39.96 36.06 -14.64
CA GLU A 52 -40.63 35.92 -15.93
C GLU A 52 -39.66 36.19 -17.09
N SER A 53 -38.61 36.99 -16.84
CA SER A 53 -37.55 37.27 -17.80
C SER A 53 -36.76 36.04 -18.24
N ASP A 54 -36.50 35.06 -17.36
CA ASP A 54 -35.74 33.85 -17.69
C ASP A 54 -36.58 32.83 -18.46
N GLU A 55 -37.89 32.80 -18.21
CA GLU A 55 -38.82 31.90 -18.91
C GLU A 55 -38.90 32.20 -20.41
N ILE A 56 -38.77 33.48 -20.79
CA ILE A 56 -38.72 33.88 -22.21
C ILE A 56 -37.53 33.24 -22.92
N PHE A 57 -36.36 33.20 -22.28
CA PHE A 57 -35.18 32.58 -22.87
C PHE A 57 -35.28 31.05 -22.84
N ARG A 58 -35.84 30.45 -21.79
CA ARG A 58 -36.06 29.00 -21.70
C ARG A 58 -37.01 28.49 -22.78
N THR A 59 -38.08 29.25 -23.05
CA THR A 59 -39.08 28.90 -24.07
C THR A 59 -38.67 29.35 -25.48
N ASP A 60 -37.60 30.13 -25.60
CA ASP A 60 -37.13 30.75 -26.86
C ASP A 60 -38.27 31.49 -27.59
N ASP A 61 -39.19 32.10 -26.83
CA ASP A 61 -40.39 32.78 -27.34
C ASP A 61 -40.04 34.20 -27.82
N ILE A 62 -39.82 34.30 -29.13
CA ILE A 62 -39.43 35.55 -29.79
C ILE A 62 -40.50 36.65 -29.65
N GLU A 63 -41.79 36.30 -29.57
CA GLU A 63 -42.87 37.29 -29.50
C GLU A 63 -42.97 37.91 -28.11
N LYS A 64 -42.84 37.10 -27.05
CA LYS A 64 -42.70 37.63 -25.69
C LYS A 64 -41.41 38.43 -25.53
N PHE A 65 -40.30 37.94 -26.10
CA PHE A 65 -39.03 38.66 -26.07
C PHE A 65 -39.16 40.04 -26.71
N ARG A 66 -39.76 40.15 -27.91
CA ARG A 66 -39.99 41.42 -28.61
C ARG A 66 -40.79 42.43 -27.80
N LYS A 67 -41.81 41.99 -27.07
CA LYS A 67 -42.66 42.86 -26.24
C LYS A 67 -41.90 43.46 -25.05
N GLN A 68 -40.94 42.72 -24.51
CA GLN A 68 -40.20 43.13 -23.30
C GLN A 68 -38.83 43.75 -23.61
N TYR A 69 -38.23 43.41 -24.76
CA TYR A 69 -36.91 43.88 -25.14
C TYR A 69 -36.93 45.34 -25.56
N ILE A 70 -36.29 46.18 -24.76
CA ILE A 70 -36.05 47.59 -25.06
C ILE A 70 -34.56 47.75 -25.38
N PRO A 71 -34.17 48.11 -26.63
CA PRO A 71 -32.79 48.33 -27.00
C PRO A 71 -32.08 49.30 -26.04
N GLY A 72 -30.88 48.93 -25.57
CA GLY A 72 -30.07 49.75 -24.65
C GLY A 72 -30.44 49.63 -23.17
N ARG A 73 -31.58 49.05 -22.80
CA ARG A 73 -31.98 48.87 -21.39
C ARG A 73 -31.21 47.75 -20.68
N ILE A 74 -30.91 46.67 -21.40
CA ILE A 74 -30.12 45.54 -20.89
C ILE A 74 -28.77 45.56 -21.60
N SER A 75 -27.68 45.46 -20.82
CA SER A 75 -26.34 45.29 -21.39
C SER A 75 -26.32 44.11 -22.36
N SER A 76 -25.80 44.33 -23.57
CA SER A 76 -25.66 43.27 -24.57
C SER A 76 -24.89 42.06 -24.02
N VAL A 77 -23.97 42.29 -23.07
CA VAL A 77 -23.23 41.22 -22.41
C VAL A 77 -24.15 40.28 -21.63
N ILE A 78 -25.01 40.84 -20.77
CA ILE A 78 -25.95 40.06 -19.95
C ILE A 78 -26.95 39.34 -20.85
N LEU A 79 -27.43 40.05 -21.88
CA LEU A 79 -28.40 39.51 -22.82
C LEU A 79 -27.87 38.29 -23.57
N PHE A 80 -26.68 38.38 -24.19
CA PHE A 80 -26.08 37.25 -24.89
C PHE A 80 -25.69 36.12 -23.93
N THR A 81 -25.28 36.43 -22.70
CA THR A 81 -25.07 35.39 -21.67
C THR A 81 -26.34 34.60 -21.41
N LYS A 82 -27.50 35.25 -21.21
CA LYS A 82 -28.78 34.56 -21.00
C LYS A 82 -29.18 33.73 -22.21
N VAL A 83 -29.13 34.32 -23.40
CA VAL A 83 -29.50 33.64 -24.65
C VAL A 83 -28.67 32.38 -24.89
N ILE A 84 -27.35 32.47 -24.71
CA ILE A 84 -26.46 31.31 -24.89
C ILE A 84 -26.72 30.29 -23.78
N THR A 85 -26.86 30.73 -22.52
CA THR A 85 -27.10 29.84 -21.37
C THR A 85 -28.36 29.00 -21.55
N TYR A 86 -29.42 29.61 -22.05
CA TYR A 86 -30.70 28.94 -22.28
C TYR A 86 -30.82 28.29 -23.67
N SER A 87 -29.77 28.36 -24.50
CA SER A 87 -29.79 27.85 -25.87
C SER A 87 -30.92 28.43 -26.74
N ALA A 88 -31.31 29.67 -26.48
CA ALA A 88 -32.43 30.37 -27.12
C ALA A 88 -32.07 30.84 -28.54
N ILE A 89 -32.05 29.90 -29.49
CA ILE A 89 -31.53 30.11 -30.84
C ILE A 89 -32.32 31.16 -31.64
N ASN A 90 -33.65 31.21 -31.49
CA ASN A 90 -34.48 32.17 -32.21
C ASN A 90 -34.28 33.58 -31.68
N ILE A 91 -34.19 33.74 -30.36
CA ILE A 91 -33.84 35.03 -29.74
C ILE A 91 -32.43 35.45 -30.14
N PHE A 92 -31.46 34.51 -30.19
CA PHE A 92 -30.09 34.80 -30.65
C PHE A 92 -30.07 35.37 -32.07
N LYS A 93 -30.76 34.69 -33.00
CA LYS A 93 -30.90 35.14 -34.40
C LYS A 93 -31.60 36.50 -34.49
N TYR A 94 -32.66 36.71 -33.69
CA TYR A 94 -33.37 37.98 -33.66
C TYR A 94 -32.45 39.14 -33.26
N LEU A 95 -31.65 38.97 -32.21
CA LEU A 95 -30.72 40.01 -31.76
C LEU A 95 -29.71 40.38 -32.84
N ILE A 96 -29.16 39.37 -33.50
CA ILE A 96 -28.22 39.54 -34.61
C ILE A 96 -28.87 40.29 -35.79
N LEU A 97 -30.05 39.86 -36.23
CA LEU A 97 -30.76 40.47 -37.37
C LEU A 97 -31.17 41.92 -37.12
N ASN A 98 -31.36 42.31 -35.85
CA ASN A 98 -31.66 43.67 -35.44
C ASN A 98 -30.42 44.51 -35.12
N GLY A 99 -29.23 44.06 -35.52
CA GLY A 99 -27.99 44.82 -35.40
C GLY A 99 -27.46 44.96 -33.96
N VAL A 100 -27.92 44.13 -33.02
CA VAL A 100 -27.38 44.13 -31.67
C VAL A 100 -25.93 43.65 -31.73
N THR A 101 -25.00 44.54 -31.37
CA THR A 101 -23.57 44.24 -31.47
C THR A 101 -23.19 43.13 -30.51
N PHE A 102 -22.67 42.04 -31.06
CA PHE A 102 -22.18 40.91 -30.30
C PHE A 102 -20.87 41.28 -29.57
N PRO A 103 -20.82 41.23 -28.23
CA PRO A 103 -19.60 41.53 -27.51
C PRO A 103 -18.51 40.50 -27.84
N LYS A 104 -17.28 40.96 -28.10
CA LYS A 104 -16.11 40.08 -28.31
C LYS A 104 -15.64 39.49 -26.98
N ASN A 105 -16.47 38.68 -26.35
CA ASN A 105 -16.12 37.94 -25.14
C ASN A 105 -15.85 36.47 -25.50
N GLN A 106 -14.62 36.00 -25.25
CA GLN A 106 -14.20 34.63 -25.54
C GLN A 106 -14.94 33.58 -24.69
N ASP A 107 -15.49 33.96 -23.54
CA ASP A 107 -16.19 33.02 -22.66
C ASP A 107 -17.53 32.55 -23.23
N TYR A 108 -18.10 33.27 -24.18
CA TYR A 108 -19.29 32.83 -24.90
C TYR A 108 -19.07 31.53 -25.68
N GLY A 109 -17.87 31.32 -26.22
CA GLY A 109 -17.56 30.07 -26.91
C GLY A 109 -17.60 28.89 -25.94
N LYS A 110 -16.97 29.04 -24.77
CA LYS A 110 -16.98 28.01 -23.71
C LYS A 110 -18.40 27.78 -23.16
N LEU A 111 -19.20 28.83 -23.03
CA LEU A 111 -20.59 28.76 -22.57
C LEU A 111 -21.47 28.04 -23.60
N ALA A 112 -21.37 28.39 -24.88
CA ALA A 112 -22.09 27.72 -25.96
C ALA A 112 -21.70 26.24 -26.06
N VAL A 113 -20.42 25.92 -25.93
CA VAL A 113 -19.90 24.54 -25.89
C VAL A 113 -20.46 23.76 -24.71
N ARG A 114 -20.55 24.40 -23.53
CA ARG A 114 -21.17 23.78 -22.36
C ARG A 114 -22.62 23.39 -22.62
N GLN A 115 -23.38 24.29 -23.26
CA GLN A 115 -24.79 24.05 -23.55
C GLN A 115 -25.01 23.08 -24.72
N GLY A 116 -24.03 22.95 -25.63
CA GLY A 116 -24.07 21.96 -26.70
C GLY A 116 -24.95 22.34 -27.90
N ASN A 117 -25.46 23.57 -27.96
CA ASN A 117 -26.21 24.05 -29.12
C ASN A 117 -25.25 24.38 -30.27
N LEU A 118 -25.07 23.40 -31.17
CA LEU A 118 -24.17 23.49 -32.32
C LEU A 118 -24.53 24.64 -33.27
N GLU A 119 -25.81 25.03 -33.35
CA GLU A 119 -26.23 26.12 -34.22
C GLU A 119 -25.77 27.47 -33.68
N ILE A 120 -25.91 27.71 -32.38
CA ILE A 120 -25.34 28.90 -31.72
C ILE A 120 -23.82 28.92 -31.91
N ILE A 121 -23.14 27.79 -31.75
CA ILE A 121 -21.69 27.67 -31.93
C ILE A 121 -21.28 28.08 -33.35
N LYS A 122 -21.97 27.58 -34.38
CA LYS A 122 -21.71 27.96 -35.79
C LYS A 122 -21.99 29.43 -36.07
N LEU A 123 -23.04 29.99 -35.48
CA LEU A 123 -23.31 31.43 -35.60
C LEU A 123 -22.18 32.23 -34.94
N LEU A 124 -21.76 31.88 -33.72
CA LEU A 124 -20.64 32.52 -33.05
C LEU A 124 -19.35 32.47 -33.88
N GLU A 125 -19.07 31.35 -34.53
CA GLU A 125 -17.95 31.18 -35.46
C GLU A 125 -18.03 32.14 -36.66
N GLN A 126 -19.22 32.30 -37.27
CA GLN A 126 -19.45 33.28 -38.34
C GLN A 126 -19.19 34.72 -37.89
N TYR A 127 -19.34 35.01 -36.60
CA TYR A 127 -18.98 36.30 -35.99
C TYR A 127 -17.52 36.40 -35.54
N GLY A 128 -16.66 35.49 -36.00
CA GLY A 128 -15.21 35.51 -35.77
C GLY A 128 -14.78 34.90 -34.44
N MET A 129 -15.65 34.15 -33.76
CA MET A 129 -15.27 33.40 -32.57
C MET A 129 -14.51 32.12 -32.94
N THR A 130 -13.45 31.81 -32.21
CA THR A 130 -12.70 30.55 -32.39
C THR A 130 -12.97 29.59 -31.25
N PHE A 131 -13.05 28.29 -31.54
CA PHE A 131 -13.28 27.24 -30.55
C PHE A 131 -12.04 26.40 -30.22
N HIS A 132 -10.85 26.97 -30.40
CA HIS A 132 -9.61 26.35 -29.92
C HIS A 132 -9.69 26.08 -28.41
N ASN A 133 -9.20 24.91 -27.98
CA ASN A 133 -9.20 24.47 -26.58
C ASN A 133 -10.59 24.26 -25.95
N CYS A 134 -11.67 24.24 -26.75
CA CYS A 134 -13.02 23.95 -26.25
C CYS A 134 -13.32 22.45 -26.11
N LEU A 135 -12.49 21.57 -26.70
CA LEU A 135 -12.68 20.12 -26.69
C LEU A 135 -12.82 19.55 -25.26
N LYS A 136 -11.95 19.99 -24.34
CA LYS A 136 -12.00 19.57 -22.94
C LYS A 136 -13.35 19.90 -22.30
N LYS A 137 -13.92 21.08 -22.59
CA LYS A 137 -15.23 21.50 -22.07
C LYS A 137 -16.36 20.65 -22.67
N ALA A 138 -16.34 20.42 -23.98
CA ALA A 138 -17.31 19.56 -24.66
C ALA A 138 -17.32 18.13 -24.07
N LEU A 139 -16.14 17.60 -23.77
CA LEU A 139 -15.98 16.30 -23.14
C LEU A 139 -16.61 16.23 -21.73
N TYR A 140 -16.33 17.22 -20.87
CA TYR A 140 -16.94 17.28 -19.53
C TYR A 140 -18.47 17.41 -19.58
N CYS A 141 -18.98 18.15 -20.56
CA CYS A 141 -20.42 18.39 -20.73
C CYS A 141 -21.13 17.26 -21.51
N ARG A 142 -20.44 16.14 -21.81
CA ARG A 142 -20.99 14.97 -22.51
C ARG A 142 -21.53 15.28 -23.93
N GLN A 143 -21.01 16.29 -24.60
CA GLN A 143 -21.50 16.76 -25.90
C GLN A 143 -20.83 16.03 -27.08
N ASN A 144 -21.16 14.75 -27.28
CA ASN A 144 -20.48 13.90 -28.28
C ASN A 144 -20.49 14.47 -29.71
N ARG A 145 -21.65 14.92 -30.20
CA ARG A 145 -21.74 15.54 -31.54
C ARG A 145 -20.85 16.76 -31.69
N LEU A 146 -20.66 17.52 -30.60
CA LEU A 146 -19.82 18.69 -30.60
C LEU A 146 -18.33 18.33 -30.53
N ILE A 147 -17.98 17.24 -29.85
CA ILE A 147 -16.62 16.68 -29.84
C ILE A 147 -16.21 16.33 -31.27
N ASP A 148 -17.07 15.61 -32.00
CA ASP A 148 -16.85 15.24 -33.40
C ASP A 148 -16.58 16.50 -34.25
N TRP A 149 -17.49 17.48 -34.17
CA TRP A 149 -17.37 18.74 -34.90
C TRP A 149 -16.10 19.53 -34.53
N LEU A 150 -15.74 19.60 -33.25
CA LEU A 150 -14.55 20.31 -32.77
C LEU A 150 -13.25 19.65 -33.26
N ILE A 151 -13.23 18.34 -33.45
CA ILE A 151 -12.06 17.59 -33.94
C ILE A 151 -11.95 17.75 -35.46
N GLU A 152 -13.06 17.71 -36.18
CA GLU A 152 -13.09 17.86 -37.65
C GLU A 152 -12.72 19.27 -38.12
N ASN A 153 -13.12 20.30 -37.38
CA ASN A 153 -13.03 21.70 -37.85
C ASN A 153 -11.86 22.46 -37.25
N TYR A 154 -11.22 21.94 -36.20
CA TYR A 154 -10.13 22.63 -35.51
C TYR A 154 -8.97 21.68 -35.24
N ASN A 155 -7.75 22.18 -35.44
CA ASN A 155 -6.54 21.52 -34.97
C ASN A 155 -6.48 21.58 -33.43
N GLN A 156 -7.07 20.58 -32.78
CA GLN A 156 -7.08 20.48 -31.33
C GLN A 156 -5.70 20.06 -30.83
N THR A 157 -5.22 20.77 -29.80
CA THR A 157 -4.04 20.33 -29.05
C THR A 157 -4.38 19.07 -28.26
N LYS A 158 -3.36 18.26 -27.95
CA LYS A 158 -3.60 17.10 -27.09
C LYS A 158 -4.09 17.56 -25.72
N ILE A 159 -5.16 16.94 -25.22
CA ILE A 159 -5.80 17.32 -23.96
C ILE A 159 -5.41 16.37 -22.83
N VAL A 160 -5.12 16.94 -21.65
CA VAL A 160 -5.01 16.18 -20.40
C VAL A 160 -6.35 16.21 -19.68
N ILE A 161 -6.97 15.03 -19.57
CA ILE A 161 -8.24 14.83 -18.88
C ILE A 161 -7.92 14.45 -17.44
N SER A 162 -8.52 15.11 -16.46
CA SER A 162 -8.36 14.73 -15.05
C SER A 162 -9.37 13.66 -14.63
N LYS A 163 -10.65 13.87 -14.99
CA LYS A 163 -11.76 12.93 -14.82
C LYS A 163 -12.77 13.17 -15.94
N THR A 164 -13.45 12.14 -16.42
CA THR A 164 -14.63 12.33 -17.27
C THR A 164 -15.54 11.12 -17.12
N THR A 165 -16.84 11.35 -17.22
CA THR A 165 -17.86 10.30 -17.30
C THR A 165 -18.38 10.13 -18.73
N ASN A 166 -17.88 10.93 -19.68
CA ASN A 166 -18.22 10.80 -21.10
C ASN A 166 -17.35 9.73 -21.77
N ILE A 167 -17.64 8.46 -21.51
CA ILE A 167 -16.89 7.31 -22.04
C ILE A 167 -16.84 7.34 -23.57
N LYS A 168 -17.97 7.60 -24.24
CA LYS A 168 -18.05 7.69 -25.69
C LYS A 168 -17.14 8.78 -26.27
N GLY A 169 -17.21 9.99 -25.73
CA GLY A 169 -16.35 11.09 -26.18
C GLY A 169 -14.87 10.84 -25.90
N LEU A 170 -14.56 10.17 -24.79
CA LEU A 170 -13.19 9.79 -24.45
C LEU A 170 -12.65 8.74 -25.43
N ALA A 171 -13.45 7.71 -25.76
CA ALA A 171 -13.10 6.69 -26.76
C ALA A 171 -12.75 7.33 -28.10
N PHE A 172 -13.62 8.22 -28.59
CA PHE A 172 -13.38 8.95 -29.84
C PHE A 172 -12.10 9.80 -29.79
N CYS A 173 -11.85 10.50 -28.67
CA CYS A 173 -10.61 11.28 -28.53
C CYS A 173 -9.35 10.40 -28.48
N LEU A 174 -9.44 9.17 -27.94
CA LEU A 174 -8.34 8.19 -27.93
C LEU A 174 -8.05 7.67 -29.33
N GLU A 175 -9.10 7.31 -30.09
CA GLU A 175 -9.01 6.86 -31.49
C GLU A 175 -8.37 7.91 -32.40
N ASN A 176 -8.62 9.19 -32.13
CA ASN A 176 -8.03 10.31 -32.87
C ASN A 176 -6.65 10.75 -32.33
N GLY A 177 -6.09 10.08 -31.30
CA GLY A 177 -4.77 10.42 -30.77
C GLY A 177 -4.68 11.77 -30.06
N ILE A 178 -5.81 12.31 -29.59
CA ILE A 178 -5.93 13.65 -29.00
C ILE A 178 -5.71 13.63 -27.48
N ILE A 179 -5.71 12.46 -26.86
CA ILE A 179 -5.47 12.36 -25.41
C ILE A 179 -3.98 12.42 -25.09
N ALA A 180 -3.64 13.26 -24.11
CA ALA A 180 -2.39 13.24 -23.38
C ALA A 180 -2.63 12.85 -21.92
N GLY A 181 -1.58 12.37 -21.24
CA GLY A 181 -1.66 12.08 -19.80
C GLY A 181 -2.61 10.92 -19.46
N PHE A 182 -2.40 9.75 -20.08
CA PHE A 182 -3.20 8.54 -19.88
C PHE A 182 -3.32 8.08 -18.42
N LYS A 183 -2.38 8.45 -17.55
CA LYS A 183 -2.42 8.17 -16.09
C LYS A 183 -3.79 8.51 -15.49
N ASN A 184 -4.28 9.72 -15.74
CA ASN A 184 -5.55 10.19 -15.19
C ASN A 184 -6.76 9.45 -15.79
N VAL A 185 -6.66 9.03 -17.06
CA VAL A 185 -7.70 8.23 -17.69
C VAL A 185 -7.81 6.89 -16.98
N TYR A 186 -6.69 6.19 -16.80
CA TYR A 186 -6.66 4.92 -16.07
C TYR A 186 -7.16 5.04 -14.63
N SER A 187 -6.71 6.04 -13.88
CA SER A 187 -7.21 6.28 -12.52
C SER A 187 -8.71 6.53 -12.49
N SER A 188 -9.24 7.28 -13.46
CA SER A 188 -10.69 7.55 -13.56
C SER A 188 -11.47 6.27 -13.88
N LEU A 189 -10.98 5.43 -14.80
CA LEU A 189 -11.66 4.18 -15.15
C LEU A 189 -11.63 3.16 -14.02
N TYR A 190 -10.51 3.12 -13.29
CA TYR A 190 -10.40 2.33 -12.07
C TYR A 190 -11.39 2.80 -10.98
N GLU A 191 -11.47 4.10 -10.72
CA GLU A 191 -12.44 4.67 -9.77
C GLU A 191 -13.91 4.39 -10.18
N LEU A 192 -14.21 4.43 -11.48
CA LEU A 192 -15.53 4.12 -12.03
C LEU A 192 -15.83 2.61 -12.07
N LYS A 193 -14.85 1.75 -11.76
CA LYS A 193 -14.93 0.29 -11.85
C LYS A 193 -15.32 -0.24 -13.25
N ASP A 194 -14.94 0.48 -14.32
CA ASP A 194 -15.25 0.10 -15.70
C ASP A 194 -14.10 -0.71 -16.33
N LYS A 195 -14.12 -2.02 -16.11
CA LYS A 195 -13.08 -2.97 -16.57
C LYS A 195 -13.03 -3.11 -18.08
N ASP A 196 -14.18 -3.18 -18.74
CA ASP A 196 -14.26 -3.38 -20.18
C ASP A 196 -13.72 -2.18 -20.94
N PHE A 197 -14.05 -0.98 -20.47
CA PHE A 197 -13.51 0.22 -21.07
C PHE A 197 -12.02 0.39 -20.74
N LEU A 198 -11.57 0.01 -19.54
CA LEU A 198 -10.13 -0.02 -19.25
C LEU A 198 -9.37 -0.95 -20.21
N LYS A 199 -9.87 -2.18 -20.43
CA LYS A 199 -9.32 -3.13 -21.42
C LYS A 199 -9.30 -2.56 -22.84
N TYR A 200 -10.28 -1.75 -23.20
CA TYR A 200 -10.29 -1.05 -24.47
C TYR A 200 -9.21 0.05 -24.52
N VAL A 201 -9.08 0.86 -23.46
CA VAL A 201 -8.08 1.95 -23.40
C VAL A 201 -6.64 1.42 -23.40
N THR A 202 -6.37 0.25 -22.80
CA THR A 202 -5.02 -0.34 -22.82
C THR A 202 -4.55 -0.82 -24.20
N LYS A 203 -5.46 -0.99 -25.18
CA LYS A 203 -5.10 -1.32 -26.57
C LYS A 203 -4.42 -0.19 -27.31
N PHE A 204 -4.66 1.06 -26.90
CA PHE A 204 -3.97 2.21 -27.45
C PHE A 204 -2.55 2.15 -26.93
N LYS A 205 -1.55 2.06 -27.83
CA LYS A 205 -0.12 2.07 -27.46
C LYS A 205 0.17 3.34 -26.68
N VAL A 206 0.12 3.26 -25.37
CA VAL A 206 0.41 4.41 -24.53
C VAL A 206 1.92 4.54 -24.49
N PRO A 207 2.47 5.72 -24.88
CA PRO A 207 3.88 5.96 -24.73
C PRO A 207 4.23 5.69 -23.27
N ASP A 208 5.16 4.74 -23.11
CA ASP A 208 5.76 4.24 -21.88
C ASP A 208 5.27 5.03 -20.66
N ILE A 209 4.30 4.46 -19.95
CA ILE A 209 3.71 5.06 -18.75
C ILE A 209 4.76 4.89 -17.66
N SER A 210 5.86 5.61 -17.81
CA SER A 210 6.81 5.89 -16.76
C SER A 210 6.04 6.68 -15.74
N LEU A 211 5.42 5.96 -14.81
CA LEU A 211 4.65 6.51 -13.73
C LEU A 211 5.64 7.33 -12.91
N TYR A 212 5.52 8.65 -13.04
CA TYR A 212 6.35 9.62 -12.34
C TYR A 212 6.33 9.36 -10.83
N ARG A 213 7.36 9.84 -10.13
CA ARG A 213 7.68 9.70 -8.69
C ARG A 213 6.54 9.96 -7.68
N THR A 214 5.31 10.26 -8.09
CA THR A 214 4.14 10.40 -7.21
C THR A 214 3.34 9.08 -7.20
N PRO A 215 3.65 8.16 -6.26
CA PRO A 215 3.10 6.81 -6.27
C PRO A 215 1.59 6.75 -6.01
N TYR A 216 1.02 7.74 -5.31
CA TYR A 216 -0.38 7.72 -4.87
C TYR A 216 -1.44 7.83 -5.98
N PHE A 217 -1.04 8.08 -7.23
CA PHE A 217 -1.98 8.18 -8.35
C PHE A 217 -1.69 7.18 -9.46
N ASP A 218 -0.84 6.19 -9.19
CA ASP A 218 -0.56 5.15 -10.14
C ASP A 218 -1.70 4.10 -10.10
N PRO A 219 -2.44 3.90 -11.20
CA PRO A 219 -3.51 2.92 -11.26
C PRO A 219 -3.07 1.51 -10.87
N ILE A 220 -1.83 1.11 -11.19
CA ILE A 220 -1.30 -0.19 -10.79
C ILE A 220 -1.14 -0.22 -9.28
N ILE A 221 -0.54 0.81 -8.68
CA ILE A 221 -0.43 0.90 -7.22
C ILE A 221 -1.79 0.89 -6.54
N MET A 222 -2.80 1.57 -7.10
CA MET A 222 -4.17 1.51 -6.58
C MET A 222 -4.77 0.10 -6.65
N THR A 223 -4.48 -0.67 -7.71
CA THR A 223 -4.91 -2.08 -7.79
C THR A 223 -4.20 -2.96 -6.78
N LEU A 224 -2.92 -2.70 -6.51
CA LEU A 224 -2.13 -3.40 -5.50
C LEU A 224 -2.65 -3.11 -4.09
N GLU A 225 -2.91 -1.84 -3.78
CA GLU A 225 -3.40 -1.39 -2.47
C GLU A 225 -4.75 -2.04 -2.11
N LYS A 226 -5.62 -2.22 -3.11
CA LYS A 226 -6.94 -2.85 -2.91
C LYS A 226 -6.95 -4.36 -3.20
N ASN A 227 -5.80 -4.95 -3.55
CA ASN A 227 -5.68 -6.33 -4.00
C ASN A 227 -6.71 -6.70 -5.10
N ASP A 228 -6.93 -5.78 -6.05
CA ASP A 228 -7.95 -5.89 -7.10
C ASP A 228 -7.38 -6.63 -8.33
N ILE A 229 -7.37 -7.96 -8.24
CA ILE A 229 -6.75 -8.84 -9.23
C ILE A 229 -7.29 -8.64 -10.64
N GLU A 230 -8.59 -8.40 -10.79
CA GLU A 230 -9.20 -8.28 -12.11
C GLU A 230 -8.73 -7.03 -12.86
N PHE A 231 -8.51 -5.92 -12.13
CA PHE A 231 -7.93 -4.71 -12.71
C PHE A 231 -6.42 -4.85 -12.92
N PHE A 232 -5.72 -5.48 -11.98
CA PHE A 232 -4.29 -5.75 -12.09
C PHE A 232 -3.99 -6.58 -13.36
N ASP A 233 -4.81 -7.59 -13.64
CA ASP A 233 -4.69 -8.46 -14.81
C ASP A 233 -4.75 -7.70 -16.13
N ILE A 234 -5.57 -6.65 -16.20
CA ILE A 234 -5.63 -5.80 -17.40
C ILE A 234 -4.29 -5.10 -17.63
N PHE A 235 -3.64 -4.60 -16.58
CA PHE A 235 -2.32 -3.97 -16.72
C PHE A 235 -1.22 -5.00 -17.02
N TYR A 236 -1.27 -6.16 -16.36
CA TYR A 236 -0.35 -7.28 -16.58
C TYR A 236 -0.38 -7.79 -18.02
N GLU A 237 -1.58 -8.13 -18.54
CA GLU A 237 -1.77 -8.67 -19.90
C GLU A 237 -1.31 -7.70 -20.99
N ASN A 238 -1.43 -6.39 -20.73
CA ASN A 238 -0.97 -5.35 -21.63
C ASN A 238 0.50 -4.97 -21.43
N LYS A 239 1.27 -5.76 -20.66
CA LYS A 239 2.72 -5.63 -20.46
C LYS A 239 3.14 -4.28 -19.91
N PHE A 240 2.35 -3.70 -19.02
CA PHE A 240 2.74 -2.49 -18.31
C PHE A 240 3.98 -2.81 -17.46
N LYS A 241 4.92 -1.87 -17.37
CA LYS A 241 6.11 -2.01 -16.53
C LYS A 241 6.02 -1.09 -15.33
N LEU A 242 6.31 -1.60 -14.14
CA LEU A 242 6.56 -0.77 -12.96
C LEU A 242 7.97 -0.20 -13.06
N LYS A 243 8.10 1.13 -12.98
CA LYS A 243 9.41 1.81 -12.98
C LYS A 243 9.94 2.09 -11.57
N SER A 244 9.12 1.92 -10.56
CA SER A 244 9.44 2.18 -9.16
C SER A 244 8.68 1.26 -8.22
N ALA A 245 9.08 1.29 -6.96
CA ALA A 245 8.38 0.62 -5.88
C ALA A 245 6.94 1.04 -5.76
N PRO A 246 6.04 0.08 -5.53
CA PRO A 246 4.93 0.34 -4.64
C PRO A 246 5.45 0.94 -3.33
N PRO A 247 4.82 1.99 -2.81
CA PRO A 247 5.12 2.53 -1.48
C PRO A 247 5.06 1.43 -0.43
N GLU A 248 5.86 1.55 0.63
CA GLU A 248 5.90 0.56 1.71
C GLU A 248 4.52 0.34 2.33
N GLU A 249 3.67 1.37 2.37
CA GLU A 249 2.31 1.30 2.91
C GLU A 249 1.35 0.41 2.09
N VAL A 250 1.68 0.15 0.82
CA VAL A 250 0.88 -0.69 -0.08
C VAL A 250 1.24 -2.16 0.06
N LEU A 251 2.48 -2.47 0.47
CA LEU A 251 3.03 -3.82 0.52
C LEU A 251 2.28 -4.79 1.46
N PRO A 252 1.77 -4.37 2.63
CA PRO A 252 0.90 -5.21 3.47
C PRO A 252 -0.34 -5.76 2.77
N ASN A 253 -0.83 -5.07 1.73
CA ASN A 253 -2.06 -5.43 1.02
C ASN A 253 -1.80 -6.36 -0.18
N ILE A 254 -0.55 -6.53 -0.60
CA ILE A 254 -0.18 -7.34 -1.76
C ILE A 254 -0.07 -8.81 -1.33
N LYS A 255 -0.98 -9.64 -1.84
CA LYS A 255 -1.06 -11.07 -1.49
C LYS A 255 -1.60 -11.92 -2.62
N GLY A 256 -1.50 -13.24 -2.47
CA GLY A 256 -2.09 -14.19 -3.41
C GLY A 256 -1.61 -14.04 -4.86
N PRO A 257 -2.52 -14.20 -5.84
CA PRO A 257 -2.19 -14.10 -7.26
C PRO A 257 -1.59 -12.75 -7.68
N VAL A 258 -1.93 -11.65 -7.00
CA VAL A 258 -1.41 -10.32 -7.30
C VAL A 258 0.09 -10.26 -7.01
N ALA A 259 0.54 -10.78 -5.87
CA ALA A 259 1.95 -10.81 -5.50
C ALA A 259 2.78 -11.58 -6.53
N ILE A 260 2.28 -12.74 -6.96
CA ILE A 260 2.96 -13.61 -7.93
C ILE A 260 3.11 -12.89 -9.28
N LYS A 261 2.01 -12.35 -9.82
CA LYS A 261 2.05 -11.64 -11.11
C LYS A 261 2.89 -10.37 -11.03
N LEU A 262 2.87 -9.68 -9.90
CA LEU A 262 3.70 -8.52 -9.67
C LEU A 262 5.20 -8.86 -9.74
N LEU A 263 5.62 -9.97 -9.14
CA LEU A 263 6.99 -10.46 -9.22
C LEU A 263 7.37 -10.85 -10.66
N GLU A 264 6.44 -11.44 -11.42
CA GLU A 264 6.65 -11.73 -12.84
C GLU A 264 6.77 -10.46 -13.72
N MET A 265 6.13 -9.35 -13.32
CA MET A 265 6.23 -8.07 -14.04
C MET A 265 7.54 -7.33 -13.79
N CYS A 266 8.20 -7.62 -12.66
CA CYS A 266 9.45 -6.97 -12.33
C CYS A 266 10.58 -7.53 -13.21
N ASP A 267 11.24 -6.63 -13.94
CA ASP A 267 12.43 -6.95 -14.71
C ASP A 267 13.59 -7.17 -13.71
N SER A 268 14.19 -8.37 -13.72
CA SER A 268 15.24 -8.79 -12.78
C SER A 268 16.49 -7.90 -12.81
N THR A 269 16.61 -7.02 -13.80
CA THR A 269 17.76 -6.14 -13.99
C THR A 269 17.80 -4.90 -13.08
N TYR A 270 16.76 -4.63 -12.29
CA TYR A 270 16.69 -3.39 -11.50
C TYR A 270 17.09 -3.57 -10.04
N THR A 271 18.00 -2.73 -9.53
CA THR A 271 18.33 -2.63 -8.09
C THR A 271 17.08 -2.43 -7.22
N PHE A 272 16.09 -1.71 -7.75
CA PHE A 272 14.80 -1.50 -7.12
C PHE A 272 14.04 -2.82 -6.87
N TYR A 273 14.16 -3.81 -7.74
CA TYR A 273 13.56 -5.13 -7.55
C TYR A 273 13.99 -5.76 -6.21
N LYS A 274 15.27 -5.62 -5.83
CA LYS A 274 15.83 -6.25 -4.63
C LYS A 274 15.23 -5.70 -3.34
N GLU A 275 15.15 -4.36 -3.22
CA GLU A 275 14.55 -3.73 -2.05
C GLU A 275 13.07 -4.08 -1.95
N PHE A 276 12.32 -3.96 -3.04
CA PHE A 276 10.91 -4.29 -3.05
C PHE A 276 10.63 -5.75 -2.76
N PHE A 277 11.40 -6.67 -3.35
CA PHE A 277 11.30 -8.10 -3.08
C PHE A 277 11.45 -8.38 -1.59
N SER A 278 12.46 -7.76 -0.97
CA SER A 278 12.73 -7.91 0.45
C SER A 278 11.53 -7.51 1.31
N VAL A 279 10.94 -6.36 1.03
CA VAL A 279 9.81 -5.86 1.84
C VAL A 279 8.52 -6.63 1.55
N LEU A 280 8.30 -7.08 0.31
CA LEU A 280 7.17 -7.94 -0.03
C LEU A 280 7.24 -9.29 0.71
N ILE A 281 8.39 -9.95 0.74
CA ILE A 281 8.55 -11.22 1.48
C ILE A 281 8.30 -11.02 2.98
N LEU A 282 8.83 -9.94 3.58
CA LEU A 282 8.59 -9.63 4.99
C LEU A 282 7.11 -9.35 5.27
N SER A 283 6.42 -8.69 4.34
CA SER A 283 4.98 -8.46 4.40
C SER A 283 4.17 -9.77 4.34
N LEU A 284 4.50 -10.68 3.42
CA LEU A 284 3.84 -11.99 3.31
C LEU A 284 4.07 -12.86 4.57
N ILE A 285 5.27 -12.83 5.13
CA ILE A 285 5.59 -13.50 6.42
C ILE A 285 4.78 -12.86 7.56
N GLU A 286 4.69 -11.53 7.59
CA GLU A 286 3.92 -10.81 8.61
C GLU A 286 2.44 -11.24 8.60
N ASN A 287 1.90 -11.43 7.41
CA ASN A 287 0.53 -11.87 7.16
C ASN A 287 0.33 -13.40 7.21
N GLN A 288 1.40 -14.18 7.41
CA GLN A 288 1.39 -15.66 7.36
C GLN A 288 0.78 -16.23 6.07
N ASP A 289 1.05 -15.59 4.93
CA ASP A 289 0.53 -16.00 3.61
C ASP A 289 1.40 -17.10 2.99
N VAL A 290 1.25 -18.31 3.53
CA VAL A 290 2.05 -19.48 3.17
C VAL A 290 1.81 -19.91 1.72
N GLU A 291 0.55 -19.88 1.25
CA GLU A 291 0.18 -20.26 -0.11
C GLU A 291 0.89 -19.40 -1.16
N THR A 292 0.92 -18.08 -0.95
CA THR A 292 1.60 -17.16 -1.85
C THR A 292 3.10 -17.37 -1.83
N LEU A 293 3.69 -17.54 -0.65
CA LEU A 293 5.12 -17.82 -0.52
C LEU A 293 5.51 -19.13 -1.21
N GLN A 294 4.70 -20.18 -1.06
CA GLN A 294 4.92 -21.46 -1.73
C GLN A 294 4.80 -21.31 -3.25
N ALA A 295 3.83 -20.54 -3.75
CA ALA A 295 3.71 -20.30 -5.18
C ALA A 295 4.89 -19.49 -5.75
N ILE A 296 5.45 -18.55 -4.97
CA ILE A 296 6.67 -17.80 -5.34
C ILE A 296 7.88 -18.75 -5.41
N VAL A 297 8.00 -19.66 -4.44
CA VAL A 297 8.99 -20.74 -4.42
C VAL A 297 8.87 -21.62 -5.66
N ASP A 298 7.67 -22.16 -5.92
CA ASP A 298 7.42 -23.15 -6.97
C ASP A 298 7.72 -22.59 -8.37
N LYS A 299 7.47 -21.29 -8.57
CA LYS A 299 7.81 -20.58 -9.81
C LYS A 299 9.28 -20.20 -9.92
N ASN A 300 10.11 -20.61 -8.96
CA ASN A 300 11.54 -20.31 -8.93
C ASN A 300 11.85 -18.81 -8.90
N LEU A 301 10.90 -17.98 -8.45
CA LEU A 301 11.03 -16.51 -8.44
C LEU A 301 12.02 -16.04 -7.35
N LEU A 302 12.39 -16.93 -6.43
CA LEU A 302 13.42 -16.73 -5.42
C LEU A 302 14.84 -16.99 -5.95
N ASN A 303 15.03 -17.97 -6.83
CA ASN A 303 16.34 -18.61 -7.00
C ASN A 303 17.37 -17.82 -7.85
N THR A 304 16.95 -16.80 -8.61
CA THR A 304 17.87 -16.12 -9.54
C THR A 304 18.69 -14.98 -8.93
N ASP A 305 18.41 -14.51 -7.71
CA ASP A 305 19.02 -13.26 -7.21
C ASP A 305 19.41 -13.25 -5.71
N PHE A 306 19.19 -14.35 -4.96
CA PHE A 306 19.46 -14.31 -3.52
C PHE A 306 20.94 -14.26 -3.17
N ASN A 307 21.81 -14.97 -3.90
CA ASN A 307 23.25 -14.87 -3.70
C ASN A 307 23.80 -13.46 -3.99
N GLU A 308 23.06 -12.64 -4.76
CA GLU A 308 23.38 -11.22 -4.92
C GLU A 308 22.71 -10.34 -3.85
N LEU A 309 21.48 -10.62 -3.42
CA LEU A 309 20.84 -9.99 -2.25
C LEU A 309 21.67 -10.21 -0.97
N ASP A 310 22.36 -11.35 -0.88
CA ASP A 310 23.29 -11.70 0.20
C ASP A 310 24.45 -10.73 0.32
N ARG A 311 24.92 -10.19 -0.81
CA ARG A 311 25.94 -9.14 -0.81
C ARG A 311 25.37 -7.80 -0.36
N ILE A 312 24.05 -7.61 -0.48
CA ILE A 312 23.40 -6.33 -0.27
C ILE A 312 22.94 -6.17 1.19
N THR A 313 22.43 -7.19 1.89
CA THR A 313 22.19 -7.08 3.35
C THR A 313 22.08 -8.42 4.09
N MET A 314 23.09 -8.74 4.91
CA MET A 314 23.00 -9.73 6.00
C MET A 314 21.74 -9.49 6.88
N ASN A 315 21.36 -8.22 7.03
CA ASN A 315 20.15 -7.78 7.73
C ASN A 315 18.84 -8.36 7.16
N PHE A 316 18.74 -8.62 5.86
CA PHE A 316 17.48 -9.11 5.28
C PHE A 316 17.17 -10.54 5.74
N ARG A 317 18.15 -11.45 5.64
CA ARG A 317 17.99 -12.84 6.08
C ARG A 317 17.59 -12.90 7.54
N TYR A 318 18.32 -12.15 8.36
CA TYR A 318 18.05 -12.03 9.78
C TYR A 318 16.61 -11.55 10.04
N ARG A 319 16.15 -10.49 9.35
CA ARG A 319 14.76 -9.99 9.46
C ARG A 319 13.74 -11.04 9.05
N VAL A 320 13.96 -11.77 7.96
CA VAL A 320 13.08 -12.86 7.50
C VAL A 320 12.97 -13.93 8.59
N PHE A 321 14.09 -14.45 9.08
CA PHE A 321 14.08 -15.50 10.11
C PHE A 321 13.45 -15.01 11.41
N SER A 322 13.86 -13.84 11.90
CA SER A 322 13.27 -13.22 13.08
C SER A 322 11.77 -13.08 12.96
N LYS A 323 11.27 -12.74 11.76
CA LYS A 323 9.84 -12.62 11.54
C LYS A 323 9.16 -13.99 11.49
N VAL A 324 9.70 -14.97 10.77
CA VAL A 324 9.16 -16.34 10.71
C VAL A 324 9.06 -16.97 12.10
N PHE A 325 10.14 -16.91 12.89
CA PHE A 325 10.16 -17.43 14.25
C PHE A 325 9.14 -16.69 15.14
N SER A 326 9.04 -15.36 15.03
CA SER A 326 8.05 -14.59 15.80
C SER A 326 6.59 -14.95 15.48
N LYS A 327 6.33 -15.56 14.31
CA LYS A 327 4.98 -16.03 13.92
C LYS A 327 4.64 -17.40 14.44
N ASN A 328 5.64 -18.17 14.85
CA ASN A 328 5.45 -19.51 15.37
C ASN A 328 4.60 -20.44 14.46
N ASN A 329 4.75 -20.28 13.15
CA ASN A 329 4.02 -21.02 12.13
C ASN A 329 4.97 -21.99 11.42
N GLN A 330 4.81 -23.30 11.70
CA GLN A 330 5.69 -24.36 11.17
C GLN A 330 5.63 -24.44 9.64
N GLU A 331 4.45 -24.29 9.04
CA GLU A 331 4.28 -24.36 7.58
C GLU A 331 5.02 -23.21 6.90
N LEU A 332 4.87 -21.99 7.42
CA LEU A 332 5.60 -20.81 6.98
C LEU A 332 7.12 -21.00 7.09
N PHE A 333 7.56 -21.57 8.22
CA PHE A 333 8.96 -21.92 8.40
C PHE A 333 9.40 -22.93 7.37
N ASP A 334 8.65 -23.99 7.13
CA ASP A 334 9.00 -25.04 6.17
C ASP A 334 9.12 -24.48 4.75
N VAL A 335 8.17 -23.66 4.29
CA VAL A 335 8.22 -23.03 2.96
C VAL A 335 9.47 -22.17 2.79
N ILE A 336 9.74 -21.28 3.76
CA ILE A 336 10.90 -20.40 3.70
C ILE A 336 12.19 -21.22 3.86
N PHE A 337 12.29 -22.01 4.91
CA PHE A 337 13.50 -22.73 5.29
C PHE A 337 13.90 -23.81 4.29
N ASP A 338 12.94 -24.50 3.67
CA ASP A 338 13.23 -25.57 2.72
C ASP A 338 13.75 -25.05 1.39
N ASN A 339 13.25 -23.89 0.97
CA ASN A 339 13.49 -23.34 -0.36
C ASN A 339 14.46 -22.15 -0.37
N TYR A 340 14.77 -21.57 0.78
CA TYR A 340 15.74 -20.50 0.90
C TYR A 340 17.16 -21.06 1.07
N VAL A 341 17.88 -21.10 -0.05
CA VAL A 341 19.12 -21.89 -0.28
C VAL A 341 20.33 -21.46 0.57
N ALA A 342 20.31 -20.29 1.22
CA ALA A 342 21.51 -19.72 1.81
C ALA A 342 21.43 -19.53 3.33
N PHE A 343 21.02 -20.57 4.06
CA PHE A 343 21.27 -20.61 5.49
C PHE A 343 22.73 -20.97 5.71
N SER A 344 23.57 -19.95 5.89
CA SER A 344 24.85 -20.18 6.54
C SER A 344 24.59 -20.43 8.03
N PRO A 345 25.30 -21.39 8.68
CA PRO A 345 25.32 -21.49 10.14
C PRO A 345 25.57 -20.15 10.85
N CYS A 346 26.26 -19.20 10.19
CA CYS A 346 26.45 -17.84 10.68
C CYS A 346 25.12 -17.06 10.84
N VAL A 347 24.16 -17.23 9.94
CA VAL A 347 22.85 -16.54 10.03
C VAL A 347 22.05 -17.08 11.20
N LEU A 348 22.11 -18.39 11.47
CA LEU A 348 21.51 -18.96 12.67
C LEU A 348 22.20 -18.41 13.92
N TYR A 349 23.54 -18.34 13.92
CA TYR A 349 24.27 -17.78 15.04
C TYR A 349 23.91 -16.32 15.31
N GLU A 350 23.83 -15.49 14.27
CA GLU A 350 23.42 -14.10 14.39
C GLU A 350 21.96 -13.96 14.78
N PHE A 351 21.09 -14.84 14.29
CA PHE A 351 19.69 -14.86 14.69
C PHE A 351 19.54 -15.22 16.17
N LEU A 352 20.25 -16.27 16.60
CA LEU A 352 20.22 -16.76 17.98
C LEU A 352 21.13 -15.96 18.93
N GLY A 353 21.96 -15.03 18.46
CA GLY A 353 22.96 -14.36 19.29
C GLY A 353 22.41 -13.18 20.09
N PRO A 354 22.16 -12.02 19.46
CA PRO A 354 21.81 -10.78 20.15
C PRO A 354 20.38 -10.72 20.68
N ASN A 355 19.43 -11.41 20.02
CA ASN A 355 18.01 -11.37 20.41
C ASN A 355 17.59 -12.57 21.24
N PHE A 356 18.52 -13.44 21.66
CA PHE A 356 18.18 -14.63 22.45
C PHE A 356 17.57 -14.28 23.80
N ASP A 357 17.91 -13.12 24.35
CA ASP A 357 17.35 -12.63 25.60
C ASP A 357 15.93 -12.06 25.42
N ASP A 358 15.61 -11.55 24.22
CA ASP A 358 14.28 -11.01 23.86
C ASP A 358 13.33 -12.09 23.36
N PHE A 359 13.85 -13.09 22.64
CA PHE A 359 13.07 -14.24 22.23
C PHE A 359 12.95 -15.20 23.40
N ARG A 360 11.80 -15.14 24.07
CA ARG A 360 11.24 -16.32 24.73
C ARG A 360 10.89 -17.35 23.65
N ILE A 361 11.90 -17.99 23.05
CA ILE A 361 11.78 -19.22 22.26
C ILE A 361 11.36 -20.32 23.27
N VAL A 362 10.11 -20.26 23.72
CA VAL A 362 9.59 -21.11 24.81
C VAL A 362 8.46 -22.00 24.28
N ASP A 363 8.00 -21.76 23.05
CA ASP A 363 7.01 -22.64 22.44
C ASP A 363 7.65 -23.83 21.73
N LYS A 364 6.90 -24.94 21.74
CA LYS A 364 7.28 -26.24 21.17
C LYS A 364 7.56 -26.17 19.66
N ASN A 365 6.82 -25.32 18.95
CA ASN A 365 6.95 -25.18 17.51
C ASN A 365 8.30 -24.56 17.12
N SER A 366 8.75 -23.54 17.85
CA SER A 366 10.07 -22.93 17.65
C SER A 366 11.20 -23.93 17.91
N VAL A 367 11.04 -24.82 18.90
CA VAL A 367 11.97 -25.93 19.14
C VAL A 367 12.05 -26.86 17.92
N GLU A 368 10.91 -27.25 17.34
CA GLU A 368 10.88 -28.10 16.14
C GLU A 368 11.50 -27.41 14.92
N MET A 369 11.23 -26.10 14.71
CA MET A 369 11.91 -25.30 13.70
C MET A 369 13.43 -25.29 13.88
N ILE A 370 13.91 -25.12 15.11
CA ILE A 370 15.34 -25.15 15.44
C ILE A 370 15.94 -26.54 15.19
N LYS A 371 15.27 -27.61 15.63
CA LYS A 371 15.71 -29.00 15.39
C LYS A 371 15.84 -29.25 13.88
N LYS A 372 14.83 -28.87 13.10
CA LYS A 372 14.87 -28.95 11.63
C LYS A 372 16.05 -28.14 11.08
N ALA A 373 16.31 -26.95 11.62
CA ALA A 373 17.41 -26.11 11.18
C ALA A 373 18.78 -26.75 11.38
N ILE A 374 19.02 -27.30 12.56
CA ILE A 374 20.29 -27.93 12.90
C ILE A 374 20.50 -29.20 12.06
N ASN A 375 19.45 -30.00 11.88
CA ASN A 375 19.52 -31.25 11.11
C ASN A 375 19.84 -30.99 9.64
N LYS A 376 19.22 -29.99 9.00
CA LYS A 376 19.45 -29.67 7.58
C LYS A 376 20.87 -29.20 7.30
N TYR A 377 21.45 -28.39 8.19
CA TYR A 377 22.76 -27.76 7.96
C TYR A 377 23.93 -28.43 8.69
N HIS A 378 23.69 -29.58 9.32
CA HIS A 378 24.68 -30.31 10.11
C HIS A 378 25.45 -29.39 11.08
N ILE A 379 24.73 -28.45 11.70
CA ILE A 379 25.36 -27.42 12.53
C ILE A 379 26.06 -28.12 13.69
N SER A 380 27.37 -27.94 13.78
CA SER A 380 28.14 -28.53 14.85
C SER A 380 27.68 -27.93 16.16
N TYR A 381 27.14 -28.78 17.02
CA TYR A 381 26.78 -28.39 18.37
C TYR A 381 27.99 -27.83 19.11
N ARG A 382 29.23 -28.22 18.77
CA ARG A 382 30.49 -27.75 19.40
C ARG A 382 30.79 -26.25 19.26
N SER A 383 29.98 -25.50 18.51
CA SER A 383 30.10 -24.05 18.40
C SER A 383 29.36 -23.32 19.53
N SER A 384 29.50 -22.00 19.59
CA SER A 384 28.70 -21.11 20.44
C SER A 384 27.19 -21.24 20.22
N ILE A 385 26.75 -21.77 19.06
CA ILE A 385 25.35 -22.10 18.79
C ILE A 385 24.85 -23.20 19.73
N GLY A 386 25.62 -24.27 19.95
CA GLY A 386 25.17 -25.37 20.83
C GLY A 386 24.93 -24.92 22.27
N PHE A 387 25.71 -23.95 22.75
CA PHE A 387 25.47 -23.32 24.04
C PHE A 387 24.14 -22.57 24.09
N LEU A 388 23.85 -21.74 23.08
CA LEU A 388 22.57 -21.02 22.99
C LEU A 388 21.39 -22.00 22.95
N LEU A 389 21.50 -23.06 22.16
CA LEU A 389 20.48 -24.11 22.08
C LEU A 389 20.26 -24.82 23.41
N LEU A 390 21.33 -25.15 24.14
CA LEU A 390 21.26 -25.78 25.47
C LEU A 390 20.57 -24.85 26.48
N ARG A 391 20.98 -23.57 26.52
CA ARG A 391 20.34 -22.55 27.35
C ARG A 391 18.85 -22.48 27.06
N ASN A 392 18.47 -22.52 25.78
CA ASN A 392 17.07 -22.47 25.39
C ASN A 392 16.27 -23.70 25.81
N ALA A 393 16.80 -24.91 25.62
CA ALA A 393 16.13 -26.14 26.05
C ALA A 393 15.84 -26.16 27.56
N VAL A 394 16.76 -25.60 28.36
CA VAL A 394 16.56 -25.42 29.80
C VAL A 394 15.48 -24.37 30.08
N LEU A 395 15.52 -23.22 29.40
CA LEU A 395 14.54 -22.14 29.59
C LEU A 395 13.12 -22.51 29.12
N SER A 396 12.99 -23.36 28.09
CA SER A 396 11.71 -23.83 27.58
C SER A 396 11.15 -25.02 28.37
N ASN A 397 11.93 -25.58 29.30
CA ASN A 397 11.58 -26.77 30.06
C ASN A 397 11.30 -28.01 29.17
N ASP A 398 11.90 -28.05 27.97
CA ASP A 398 11.76 -29.16 27.01
C ASP A 398 12.89 -30.18 27.22
N PHE A 399 12.62 -31.16 28.07
CA PHE A 399 13.62 -32.15 28.48
C PHE A 399 14.06 -33.06 27.33
N ASP A 400 13.16 -33.41 26.42
CA ASP A 400 13.49 -34.25 25.26
C ASP A 400 14.42 -33.50 24.31
N TYR A 401 14.18 -32.20 24.12
CA TYR A 401 15.09 -31.33 23.37
C TYR A 401 16.46 -31.23 24.04
N LEU A 402 16.53 -31.03 25.36
CA LEU A 402 17.80 -31.00 26.10
C LEU A 402 18.58 -32.31 25.96
N LYS A 403 17.91 -33.47 26.11
CA LYS A 403 18.51 -34.80 25.89
C LYS A 403 19.10 -34.92 24.48
N GLU A 404 18.36 -34.49 23.47
CA GLU A 404 18.80 -34.52 22.08
C GLU A 404 20.08 -33.70 21.87
N LEU A 405 20.13 -32.48 22.41
CA LEU A 405 21.30 -31.61 22.32
C LEU A 405 22.54 -32.22 23.00
N ILE A 406 22.36 -32.80 24.19
CA ILE A 406 23.44 -33.47 24.93
C ILE A 406 23.93 -34.71 24.16
N ASN A 407 23.01 -35.52 23.63
CA ASN A 407 23.33 -36.70 22.80
C ASN A 407 24.18 -36.32 21.58
N LYS A 408 23.92 -35.15 20.99
CA LYS A 408 24.67 -34.64 19.84
C LYS A 408 25.95 -33.89 20.23
N LYS A 409 26.41 -34.05 21.48
CA LYS A 409 27.67 -33.51 22.02
C LYS A 409 27.73 -31.98 21.97
N ALA A 410 26.61 -31.31 22.27
CA ALA A 410 26.65 -29.88 22.54
C ALA A 410 27.63 -29.58 23.68
N PRO A 411 28.49 -28.55 23.53
CA PRO A 411 29.54 -28.21 24.46
C PRO A 411 28.87 -27.64 25.68
N LEU A 412 28.69 -28.52 26.65
CA LEU A 412 28.33 -28.14 28.00
C LEU A 412 29.34 -27.08 28.50
N SER A 413 30.62 -27.26 28.17
CA SER A 413 31.78 -26.43 28.52
C SER A 413 31.67 -24.91 28.35
N LEU A 414 30.70 -24.40 27.60
CA LEU A 414 30.50 -22.97 27.34
C LEU A 414 29.54 -22.28 28.30
N ILE A 415 28.96 -23.00 29.28
CA ILE A 415 28.25 -22.39 30.41
C ILE A 415 29.25 -21.84 31.45
N LYS A 416 30.14 -20.94 31.00
CA LYS A 416 30.89 -20.03 31.86
C LYS A 416 30.09 -18.73 31.90
N ALA A 417 29.56 -18.36 33.06
CA ALA A 417 29.15 -16.97 33.26
C ALA A 417 30.39 -16.09 33.06
N GLN A 418 30.26 -15.07 32.19
CA GLN A 418 31.11 -13.90 32.27
C GLN A 418 31.03 -13.40 33.71
N GLN A 419 32.14 -13.43 34.44
CA GLN A 419 32.20 -12.73 35.72
C GLN A 419 31.86 -11.25 35.46
N PRO A 420 31.06 -10.60 36.34
CA PRO A 420 30.78 -9.16 36.24
C PRO A 420 32.05 -8.29 36.14
N SER A 421 33.19 -8.78 36.63
CA SER A 421 34.48 -8.08 36.67
C SER A 421 35.20 -7.90 35.31
N LEU A 422 34.79 -8.61 34.25
CA LEU A 422 35.41 -8.49 32.90
C LEU A 422 34.67 -7.52 31.96
N LEU A 423 33.44 -7.09 32.31
CA LEU A 423 32.63 -6.14 31.54
C LEU A 423 33.09 -4.68 31.68
N GLU A 424 33.90 -4.34 32.69
CA GLU A 424 34.51 -3.01 32.82
C GLU A 424 35.61 -2.73 31.78
N ARG A 425 36.11 -3.74 31.06
CA ARG A 425 37.19 -3.57 30.06
C ARG A 425 36.74 -3.52 28.60
N TYR A 426 35.46 -3.73 28.32
CA TYR A 426 34.89 -3.63 26.96
C TYR A 426 33.86 -2.50 26.87
N SER A 427 34.23 -1.30 27.33
CA SER A 427 33.47 -0.05 27.17
C SER A 427 33.65 0.56 25.77
N VAL A 428 33.37 -0.21 24.72
CA VAL A 428 33.33 0.34 23.34
C VAL A 428 32.09 -0.07 22.57
N TRP A 429 30.99 -0.46 23.22
CA TRP A 429 29.67 -0.47 22.57
C TRP A 429 28.63 0.01 23.58
N ASN A 430 28.17 1.26 23.40
CA ASN A 430 27.12 1.88 24.21
C ASN A 430 25.78 1.15 23.98
N VAL A 431 25.41 0.24 24.88
CA VAL A 431 24.03 -0.23 25.05
C VAL A 431 23.71 -0.15 26.56
N PRO A 432 22.57 0.44 26.99
CA PRO A 432 22.29 0.61 28.40
C PRO A 432 21.92 -0.74 29.04
N CYS A 433 22.63 -1.12 30.10
CA CYS A 433 22.29 -2.29 30.91
C CYS A 433 20.98 -2.04 31.68
N ILE A 434 19.92 -2.76 31.32
CA ILE A 434 18.67 -2.80 32.09
C ILE A 434 18.83 -3.92 33.14
N TYR A 435 19.05 -3.51 34.38
CA TYR A 435 18.90 -4.36 35.56
C TYR A 435 17.42 -4.36 35.95
N ASP A 436 16.69 -5.39 35.54
CA ASP A 436 15.48 -5.91 36.21
C ASP A 436 14.81 -6.93 35.30
N VAL A 437 14.88 -8.23 35.65
CA VAL A 437 13.85 -9.29 35.47
C VAL A 437 14.48 -10.65 35.85
N ALA A 438 13.84 -11.33 36.81
CA ALA A 438 13.87 -12.77 37.17
C ALA A 438 15.18 -13.57 37.00
N ILE A 439 15.71 -14.02 38.14
CA ILE A 439 16.86 -14.92 38.29
C ILE A 439 16.66 -16.18 37.45
N SER A 440 17.40 -16.27 36.35
CA SER A 440 17.53 -17.50 35.55
C SER A 440 18.48 -18.48 36.26
N PRO A 441 18.31 -19.81 36.10
CA PRO A 441 19.28 -20.78 36.60
C PRO A 441 20.68 -20.48 36.06
N VAL A 442 21.63 -20.14 36.93
CA VAL A 442 23.03 -20.02 36.53
C VAL A 442 23.66 -21.38 36.73
N ILE A 443 23.78 -22.11 35.63
CA ILE A 443 24.50 -23.37 35.57
C ILE A 443 25.99 -23.03 35.37
N TYR A 444 26.90 -23.77 35.99
CA TYR A 444 28.34 -23.68 35.76
C TYR A 444 28.89 -25.07 35.44
N LEU A 445 30.00 -25.15 34.73
CA LEU A 445 30.81 -26.36 34.67
C LEU A 445 32.22 -26.09 35.15
N ASP A 446 32.82 -27.09 35.80
CA ASP A 446 34.22 -27.06 36.17
C ASP A 446 35.15 -27.07 34.94
N GLU A 447 36.42 -26.74 35.16
CA GLU A 447 37.42 -26.60 34.10
C GLU A 447 37.76 -27.93 33.40
N ASN A 448 37.34 -29.05 33.98
CA ASN A 448 37.61 -30.41 33.49
C ASN A 448 36.38 -31.07 32.84
N PHE A 449 35.23 -30.39 32.81
CA PHE A 449 33.97 -30.87 32.24
C PHE A 449 33.40 -32.11 32.92
N THR A 450 33.66 -32.26 34.22
CA THR A 450 33.24 -33.40 35.04
C THR A 450 32.11 -33.07 36.02
N SER A 451 31.90 -31.79 36.34
CA SER A 451 30.82 -31.35 37.24
C SER A 451 30.03 -30.14 36.70
N PHE A 452 28.73 -30.19 36.90
CA PHE A 452 27.69 -29.16 36.77
C PHE A 452 27.50 -28.51 38.14
N HIS A 453 27.46 -27.19 38.25
CA HIS A 453 27.04 -26.51 39.47
C HIS A 453 25.79 -25.66 39.19
N VAL A 454 24.74 -25.83 39.99
CA VAL A 454 23.54 -25.00 39.92
C VAL A 454 23.64 -23.93 41.00
N LEU A 455 23.92 -22.67 40.61
CA LEU A 455 24.30 -21.61 41.54
C LEU A 455 23.21 -20.58 41.85
N THR A 456 21.99 -20.74 41.33
CA THR A 456 20.85 -19.91 41.74
C THR A 456 19.63 -20.75 42.11
N GLU A 457 18.65 -20.12 42.79
CA GLU A 457 17.37 -20.65 43.27
C GLU A 457 16.55 -21.34 42.16
N ILE A 458 16.99 -22.50 41.68
CA ILE A 458 16.10 -23.41 40.96
C ILE A 458 15.12 -23.95 42.00
N ASN A 459 13.87 -23.50 41.92
CA ASN A 459 12.77 -24.23 42.54
C ASN A 459 12.74 -25.63 41.92
N ILE A 460 13.01 -26.67 42.71
CA ILE A 460 12.98 -28.03 42.18
C ILE A 460 11.54 -28.36 41.80
N ASN A 461 11.32 -28.41 40.49
CA ASN A 461 10.10 -28.87 39.87
C ASN A 461 10.34 -30.27 39.25
N PRO A 462 9.31 -31.03 38.90
CA PRO A 462 9.46 -32.39 38.37
C PRO A 462 10.43 -32.49 37.18
N ILE A 463 10.49 -31.47 36.31
CA ILE A 463 11.38 -31.49 35.14
C ILE A 463 12.84 -31.27 35.54
N SER A 464 13.11 -30.44 36.55
CA SER A 464 14.47 -30.30 37.08
C SER A 464 15.00 -31.60 37.71
N VAL A 465 14.13 -32.41 38.33
CA VAL A 465 14.48 -33.75 38.86
C VAL A 465 14.94 -34.66 37.73
N ASP A 466 14.15 -34.74 36.67
CA ASP A 466 14.44 -35.54 35.48
C ASP A 466 15.77 -35.13 34.83
N ILE A 467 16.03 -33.81 34.73
CA ILE A 467 17.30 -33.27 34.21
C ILE A 467 18.49 -33.71 35.08
N ILE A 468 18.39 -33.54 36.39
CA ILE A 468 19.45 -33.91 37.34
C ILE A 468 19.75 -35.41 37.24
N LYS A 469 18.71 -36.24 37.21
CA LYS A 469 18.84 -37.70 37.06
C LYS A 469 19.55 -38.09 35.79
N TYR A 470 19.16 -37.50 34.66
CA TYR A 470 19.79 -37.79 33.37
C TYR A 470 21.25 -37.35 33.28
N LEU A 471 21.61 -36.21 33.87
CA LEU A 471 23.01 -35.76 33.94
C LEU A 471 23.84 -36.72 34.80
N TYR A 472 23.31 -37.12 35.96
CA TYR A 472 23.96 -38.05 36.88
C TYR A 472 24.19 -39.43 36.24
N GLU A 473 23.20 -39.99 35.54
CA GLU A 473 23.32 -41.26 34.79
C GLU A 473 24.43 -41.25 33.74
N ARG A 474 24.90 -40.07 33.32
CA ARG A 474 26.01 -39.90 32.38
C ARG A 474 27.34 -39.60 33.04
N GLY A 475 27.43 -39.70 34.36
CA GLY A 475 28.63 -39.41 35.12
C GLY A 475 28.96 -37.91 35.18
N ILE A 476 27.97 -37.04 34.93
CA ILE A 476 28.10 -35.60 35.09
C ILE A 476 27.67 -35.28 36.52
N THR A 477 28.61 -34.80 37.35
CA THR A 477 28.29 -34.44 38.75
C THR A 477 27.37 -33.23 38.76
N VAL A 478 26.38 -33.14 39.63
CA VAL A 478 25.52 -31.93 39.75
C VAL A 478 25.62 -31.41 41.18
N ASP A 479 26.16 -30.22 41.37
CA ASP A 479 26.26 -29.57 42.67
C ASP A 479 24.97 -28.81 42.98
N LEU A 480 24.28 -29.32 44.00
CA LEU A 480 23.06 -28.78 44.56
C LEU A 480 23.37 -28.18 45.93
N ASN A 481 22.74 -27.04 46.27
CA ASN A 481 22.80 -26.55 47.64
C ASN A 481 21.94 -27.45 48.58
N ALA A 482 22.08 -27.27 49.89
CA ALA A 482 21.38 -28.11 50.87
C ALA A 482 19.84 -28.08 50.74
N GLU A 483 19.28 -26.92 50.37
CA GLU A 483 17.83 -26.75 50.20
C GLU A 483 17.33 -27.45 48.94
N GLN A 484 18.05 -27.35 47.83
CA GLN A 484 17.80 -28.08 46.60
C GLN A 484 17.93 -29.58 46.80
N LEU A 485 18.99 -30.04 47.46
CA LEU A 485 19.14 -31.47 47.78
C LEU A 485 17.95 -31.97 48.61
N TYR A 486 17.48 -31.17 49.56
CA TYR A 486 16.31 -31.50 50.38
C TYR A 486 15.03 -31.57 49.54
N GLN A 487 14.75 -30.57 48.70
CA GLN A 487 13.60 -30.59 47.78
C GLN A 487 13.66 -31.79 46.81
N LEU A 488 14.85 -32.18 46.35
CA LEU A 488 15.04 -33.33 45.46
C LEU A 488 14.70 -34.64 46.18
N LEU A 489 15.18 -34.81 47.41
CA LEU A 489 14.90 -35.97 48.26
C LEU A 489 13.39 -36.11 48.59
N GLU A 490 12.66 -35.00 48.66
CA GLU A 490 11.20 -35.03 48.89
C GLU A 490 10.39 -35.54 47.69
N THR A 491 10.96 -35.54 46.47
CA THR A 491 10.24 -36.00 45.26
C THR A 491 10.10 -37.52 45.12
N ASN A 492 10.66 -38.32 46.05
CA ASN A 492 10.66 -39.80 46.06
C ASN A 492 11.24 -40.50 44.80
N ASP A 493 11.81 -39.76 43.85
CA ASP A 493 12.24 -40.27 42.53
C ASP A 493 13.78 -40.29 42.30
N VAL A 494 14.57 -39.95 43.32
CA VAL A 494 16.04 -39.77 43.27
C VAL A 494 16.80 -40.71 44.20
#